data_AF-K9XYU4-F1
#
_entry.id   AF-K9XYU4-F1
#
_cell.length_a   1.000
_cell.length_b   1.000
_cell.length_c   1.000
_cell.angle_alpha   90.00
_cell.angle_beta   90.00
_cell.angle_gamma   90.00
#
_symmetry.space_group_name_H-M   'P 1'
#
loop_
_entity.id
_entity.type
_entity.pdbx_description
1 polymer ?
#
loop_
_entity_poly.entity_id
_entity_poly.type
_entity_poly.pdbx_seq_one_letter_code
_entity_poly.pdbx_strand_id
1 'polypeptide(L)'
;MKKFSNLVSAISLTLFILVNSANSVAAKPIGNGLKFDTNTQTIQGQSGGSIDSKGCGFIASSPNYVIDLPQRLDYMRLSVQATGGQPTLLVVGPQSGDTLCALGDEVSGFKPEISGVWEPGQYQIFIGDRTGANYQFTLNISTK
;
A
#
# COMPACT_ATOMS: atom_id res chain seq x y z
N MET A 1 50.03 -73.04 -20.48
CA MET A 1 50.81 -72.78 -19.25
C MET A 1 50.44 -71.42 -18.70
N LYS A 2 50.50 -71.27 -17.36
CA LYS A 2 50.31 -70.07 -16.52
C LYS A 2 48.86 -69.66 -16.18
N LYS A 3 48.42 -70.20 -15.03
CA LYS A 3 47.46 -69.58 -14.10
C LYS A 3 48.01 -68.22 -13.63
N PHE A 4 47.17 -67.19 -13.52
CA PHE A 4 47.38 -66.12 -12.55
C PHE A 4 46.05 -65.73 -11.89
N SER A 5 46.14 -65.64 -10.58
CA SER A 5 45.09 -65.51 -9.59
C SER A 5 44.97 -64.04 -9.15
N ASN A 6 43.74 -63.66 -8.81
CA ASN A 6 43.30 -62.66 -7.82
C ASN A 6 43.99 -61.28 -7.79
N LEU A 7 43.18 -60.22 -7.90
CA LEU A 7 43.18 -59.17 -6.87
C LEU A 7 41.84 -58.44 -6.83
N VAL A 8 41.15 -58.58 -5.70
CA VAL A 8 39.98 -57.80 -5.33
C VAL A 8 40.47 -56.39 -4.96
N SER A 9 39.88 -55.36 -5.56
CA SER A 9 39.97 -54.00 -5.02
C SER A 9 38.55 -53.44 -4.97
N ALA A 10 37.92 -53.61 -3.81
CA ALA A 10 36.65 -52.99 -3.51
C ALA A 10 36.90 -51.50 -3.24
N ILE A 11 36.60 -50.67 -4.24
CA ILE A 11 36.60 -49.22 -4.10
C ILE A 11 35.34 -48.85 -3.31
N SER A 12 35.49 -48.68 -1.99
CA SER A 12 34.43 -48.17 -1.13
C SER A 12 34.26 -46.68 -1.41
N LEU A 13 33.25 -46.33 -2.21
CA LEU A 13 32.89 -44.95 -2.52
C LEU A 13 32.03 -44.40 -1.37
N THR A 14 32.64 -43.75 -0.39
CA THR A 14 31.91 -43.09 0.71
C THR A 14 31.25 -41.82 0.19
N LEU A 15 29.93 -41.88 0.02
CA LEU A 15 29.10 -40.74 -0.34
C LEU A 15 28.88 -39.87 0.91
N PHE A 16 29.65 -38.79 1.05
CA PHE A 16 29.39 -37.75 2.04
C PHE A 16 28.18 -36.91 1.59
N ILE A 17 27.00 -37.21 2.14
CA ILE A 17 25.82 -36.36 1.96
C ILE A 17 25.93 -35.22 2.99
N LEU A 18 26.26 -34.01 2.52
CA LEU A 18 26.14 -32.79 3.30
C LEU A 18 24.66 -32.48 3.50
N VAL A 19 24.15 -32.74 4.70
CA VAL A 19 22.80 -32.35 5.09
C VAL A 19 22.84 -30.84 5.38
N ASN A 20 22.50 -30.02 4.39
CA ASN A 20 22.22 -28.61 4.65
C ASN A 20 20.90 -28.53 5.41
N SER A 21 20.96 -28.22 6.70
CA SER A 21 19.80 -27.76 7.43
C SER A 21 19.36 -26.43 6.82
N ALA A 22 18.33 -26.47 5.98
CA ALA A 22 17.57 -25.28 5.67
C ALA A 22 16.93 -24.82 6.98
N ASN A 23 17.55 -23.84 7.65
CA ASN A 23 16.90 -23.14 8.74
C ASN A 23 15.66 -22.48 8.15
N SER A 24 14.49 -23.03 8.46
CA SER A 24 13.22 -22.37 8.21
C SER A 24 13.24 -21.06 9.00
N VAL A 25 13.56 -19.95 8.34
CA VAL A 25 13.25 -18.63 8.87
C VAL A 25 11.73 -18.55 8.86
N ALA A 26 11.11 -18.93 9.97
CA ALA A 26 9.72 -18.56 10.21
C ALA A 26 9.70 -17.03 10.15
N ALA A 27 9.16 -16.47 9.06
CA ALA A 27 8.88 -15.06 8.98
C ALA A 27 7.92 -14.78 10.14
N LYS A 28 8.44 -14.10 11.17
CA LYS A 28 7.60 -13.58 12.24
C LYS A 28 6.59 -12.68 11.55
N PRO A 29 5.28 -12.93 11.62
CA PRO A 29 4.33 -11.96 11.10
C PRO A 29 4.66 -10.67 11.82
N ILE A 30 4.99 -9.63 11.05
CA ILE A 30 5.12 -8.28 11.58
C ILE A 30 3.70 -7.91 12.00
N GLY A 31 3.40 -8.26 13.25
CA GLY A 31 2.17 -7.94 13.93
C GLY A 31 2.16 -6.45 14.20
N ASN A 32 1.86 -5.68 13.16
CA ASN A 32 1.20 -4.39 13.27
C ASN A 32 -0.09 -4.49 12.47
N GLY A 33 -0.93 -5.48 12.81
CA GLY A 33 -2.36 -5.26 12.67
C GLY A 33 -2.63 -4.00 13.47
N LEU A 34 -2.83 -2.88 12.77
CA LEU A 34 -3.30 -1.66 13.38
C LEU A 34 -4.46 -2.08 14.27
N LYS A 35 -4.28 -1.93 15.59
CA LYS A 35 -5.46 -1.75 16.41
C LYS A 35 -6.11 -0.54 15.77
N PHE A 36 -7.23 -0.74 15.07
CA PHE A 36 -8.12 0.33 14.66
C PHE A 36 -8.69 0.91 15.95
N ASP A 37 -7.79 1.55 16.70
CA ASP A 37 -8.11 2.44 17.79
C ASP A 37 -8.86 3.57 17.12
N THR A 38 -9.90 4.00 17.81
CA THR A 38 -11.00 4.80 17.30
C THR A 38 -10.59 6.27 17.11
N ASN A 39 -9.36 6.51 16.62
CA ASN A 39 -8.66 7.77 16.63
C ASN A 39 -8.69 8.40 15.24
N THR A 40 -9.05 9.67 15.20
CA THR A 40 -8.82 10.52 14.03
C THR A 40 -7.32 10.56 13.76
N GLN A 41 -6.90 10.19 12.56
CA GLN A 41 -5.52 10.33 12.10
C GLN A 41 -5.39 11.53 11.19
N THR A 42 -4.30 12.26 11.34
CA THR A 42 -3.99 13.44 10.52
C THR A 42 -2.64 13.27 9.85
N ILE A 43 -2.61 13.40 8.54
CA ILE A 43 -1.42 13.26 7.69
C ILE A 43 -1.20 14.57 6.96
N GLN A 44 0.02 15.07 6.96
CA GLN A 44 0.39 16.27 6.20
C GLN A 44 1.22 15.89 4.98
N GLY A 45 1.13 16.68 3.92
CA GLY A 45 1.92 16.48 2.72
C GLY A 45 1.77 17.60 1.72
N GLN A 46 2.17 17.31 0.48
CA GLN A 46 2.02 18.21 -0.66
C GLN A 46 1.03 17.64 -1.67
N SER A 47 0.08 18.46 -2.10
CA SER A 47 -0.92 18.12 -3.10
C SER A 47 -0.37 18.34 -4.52
N GLY A 48 -1.10 17.86 -5.52
CA GLY A 48 -0.78 18.15 -6.93
C GLY A 48 0.27 17.21 -7.49
N GLY A 49 0.98 17.66 -8.52
CA GLY A 49 1.96 16.88 -9.25
C GLY A 49 1.77 16.97 -10.76
N SER A 50 2.57 16.21 -11.51
CA SER A 50 2.61 16.28 -12.97
C SER A 50 1.80 15.19 -13.67
N ILE A 51 1.22 14.23 -12.94
CA ILE A 51 0.51 13.10 -13.52
C ILE A 51 -0.97 13.44 -13.63
N ASP A 52 -1.48 13.52 -14.86
CA ASP A 52 -2.91 13.66 -15.13
C ASP A 52 -3.64 12.35 -14.83
N SER A 53 -4.49 12.35 -13.80
CA SER A 53 -5.27 11.19 -13.36
C SER A 53 -6.50 10.88 -14.22
N LYS A 54 -6.70 11.61 -15.32
CA LYS A 54 -7.81 11.41 -16.28
C LYS A 54 -9.20 11.59 -15.65
N GLY A 55 -9.36 12.67 -14.90
CA GLY A 55 -10.67 13.11 -14.40
C GLY A 55 -10.70 13.53 -12.94
N CYS A 56 -9.64 13.24 -12.17
CA CYS A 56 -9.51 13.65 -10.77
C CYS A 56 -8.37 14.65 -10.54
N GLY A 57 -8.09 15.51 -11.52
CA GLY A 57 -6.98 16.46 -11.46
C GLY A 57 -5.60 15.82 -11.63
N PHE A 58 -4.57 16.55 -11.21
CA PHE A 58 -3.19 16.12 -11.31
C PHE A 58 -2.66 15.66 -9.96
N ILE A 59 -1.95 14.55 -9.96
CA ILE A 59 -1.45 13.85 -8.78
C ILE A 59 0.06 13.64 -8.86
N ALA A 60 0.65 13.28 -7.72
CA ALA A 60 2.04 12.86 -7.63
C ALA A 60 2.25 11.47 -8.27
N SER A 61 3.51 11.12 -8.55
CA SER A 61 3.87 9.82 -9.10
C SER A 61 3.72 8.65 -8.12
N SER A 62 3.53 8.95 -6.84
CA SER A 62 3.31 7.97 -5.76
C SER A 62 2.17 8.43 -4.86
N PRO A 63 1.43 7.51 -4.24
CA PRO A 63 0.36 7.88 -3.31
C PRO A 63 0.90 8.70 -2.14
N ASN A 64 0.10 9.66 -1.69
CA ASN A 64 0.41 10.46 -0.51
C ASN A 64 0.26 9.65 0.78
N TYR A 65 -0.63 8.66 0.77
CA TYR A 65 -0.81 7.73 1.88
C TYR A 65 -1.33 6.38 1.38
N VAL A 66 -1.02 5.31 2.11
CA VAL A 66 -1.54 3.96 1.83
C VAL A 66 -2.22 3.46 3.09
N ILE A 67 -3.47 3.04 2.96
CA ILE A 67 -4.26 2.44 4.05
C ILE A 67 -4.32 0.94 3.79
N ASP A 68 -3.98 0.15 4.80
CA ASP A 68 -4.22 -1.29 4.80
C ASP A 68 -5.37 -1.61 5.77
N LEU A 69 -6.52 -2.00 5.21
CA LEU A 69 -7.71 -2.36 5.98
C LEU A 69 -7.77 -3.88 6.14
N PRO A 70 -7.50 -4.44 7.35
CA PRO A 70 -7.53 -5.88 7.57
C PRO A 70 -8.96 -6.44 7.64
N GLN A 71 -9.96 -5.57 7.83
CA GLN A 71 -11.37 -5.92 7.94
C GLN A 71 -12.24 -4.75 7.46
N ARG A 72 -13.51 -5.05 7.18
CA ARG A 72 -14.50 -4.07 6.76
C ARG A 72 -14.73 -3.02 7.84
N LEU A 73 -14.83 -1.76 7.43
CA LEU A 73 -15.27 -0.64 8.27
C LEU A 73 -16.65 -0.20 7.81
N ASP A 74 -17.62 -0.17 8.73
CA ASP A 74 -18.96 0.36 8.46
C ASP A 74 -18.95 1.86 8.16
N TYR A 75 -17.92 2.55 8.64
CA TYR A 75 -17.72 3.96 8.39
C TYR A 75 -16.24 4.32 8.40
N MET A 76 -15.79 4.95 7.33
CA MET A 76 -14.57 5.74 7.32
C MET A 76 -14.78 6.97 6.43
N ARG A 77 -14.20 8.09 6.87
CA ARG A 77 -14.22 9.38 6.18
C ARG A 77 -12.81 9.89 5.99
N LEU A 78 -12.52 10.28 4.76
CA LEU A 78 -11.30 10.95 4.34
C LEU A 78 -11.66 12.38 3.95
N SER A 79 -11.06 13.38 4.60
CA SER A 79 -11.28 14.79 4.25
C SER A 79 -9.97 15.55 4.13
N VAL A 80 -9.89 16.42 3.12
CA VAL A 80 -8.67 17.17 2.81
C VAL A 80 -8.90 18.65 3.09
N GLN A 81 -7.90 19.28 3.71
CA GLN A 81 -7.75 20.73 3.69
C GLN A 81 -6.40 21.07 3.07
N ALA A 82 -6.37 21.99 2.11
CA ALA A 82 -5.14 22.49 1.52
C ALA A 82 -4.96 23.99 1.85
N THR A 83 -3.72 24.46 1.86
CA THR A 83 -3.40 25.88 2.08
C THR A 83 -3.78 26.77 0.89
N GLY A 84 -4.17 26.18 -0.23
CA GLY A 84 -4.60 26.87 -1.44
C GLY A 84 -4.95 25.90 -2.56
N GLY A 85 -5.14 26.45 -3.76
CA GLY A 85 -5.44 25.67 -4.97
C GLY A 85 -6.86 25.13 -5.02
N GLN A 86 -7.03 24.11 -5.84
CA GLN A 86 -8.27 23.36 -6.03
C GLN A 86 -7.97 21.88 -5.75
N PRO A 87 -7.85 21.50 -4.46
CA PRO A 87 -7.45 20.15 -4.07
C PRO A 87 -8.45 19.11 -4.57
N THR A 88 -7.93 17.93 -4.86
CA THR A 88 -8.70 16.75 -5.26
C THR A 88 -8.31 15.57 -4.37
N LEU A 89 -9.24 14.66 -4.15
CA LEU A 89 -9.03 13.43 -3.39
C LEU A 89 -9.35 12.25 -4.31
N LEU A 90 -8.31 11.52 -4.70
CA LEU A 90 -8.40 10.30 -5.48
C LEU A 90 -8.05 9.12 -4.60
N VAL A 91 -8.90 8.10 -4.60
CA VAL A 91 -8.70 6.85 -3.89
C VAL A 91 -8.73 5.71 -4.88
N VAL A 92 -7.64 4.96 -4.96
CA VAL A 92 -7.57 3.70 -5.72
C VAL A 92 -7.66 2.55 -4.73
N GLY A 93 -8.74 1.78 -4.83
CA GLY A 93 -9.05 0.65 -3.95
C GLY A 93 -8.41 -0.67 -4.38
N PRO A 94 -8.70 -1.74 -3.64
CA PRO A 94 -8.03 -3.02 -3.78
C PRO A 94 -8.44 -3.80 -5.04
N GLN A 95 -9.65 -3.59 -5.58
CA GLN A 95 -10.06 -4.24 -6.82
C GLN A 95 -9.85 -3.33 -8.03
N SER A 96 -9.65 -3.95 -9.20
CA SER A 96 -9.54 -3.22 -10.47
C SER A 96 -10.83 -2.43 -10.75
N GLY A 97 -10.71 -1.12 -10.91
CA GLY A 97 -11.85 -0.24 -11.15
C GLY A 97 -12.45 0.38 -9.87
N ASP A 98 -11.98 -0.01 -8.69
CA ASP A 98 -12.33 0.67 -7.44
C ASP A 98 -11.62 2.00 -7.40
N THR A 99 -12.21 3.03 -8.00
CA THR A 99 -11.65 4.37 -7.99
C THR A 99 -12.72 5.35 -7.58
N LEU A 100 -12.46 6.08 -6.50
CA LEU A 100 -13.32 7.13 -6.00
C LEU A 100 -12.60 8.46 -6.17
N CYS A 101 -13.33 9.47 -6.63
CA CYS A 101 -12.82 10.82 -6.82
C CYS A 101 -13.77 11.83 -6.17
N ALA A 102 -13.20 12.75 -5.39
CA ALA A 102 -13.87 13.95 -4.94
C ALA A 102 -13.07 15.17 -5.38
N LEU A 103 -13.73 16.12 -6.04
CA LEU A 103 -13.14 17.40 -6.41
C LEU A 103 -13.52 18.44 -5.37
N GLY A 104 -12.55 19.23 -4.89
CA GLY A 104 -12.87 20.45 -4.17
C GLY A 104 -13.63 21.40 -5.09
N ASP A 105 -14.68 22.02 -4.57
CA ASP A 105 -15.46 23.05 -5.25
C ASP A 105 -15.78 24.21 -4.29
N GLU A 106 -16.28 25.32 -4.83
CA GLU A 106 -16.59 26.50 -4.02
C GLU A 106 -17.68 26.23 -2.97
N VAL A 107 -18.63 25.33 -3.27
CA VAL A 107 -19.75 25.00 -2.39
C VAL A 107 -19.27 24.28 -1.12
N SER A 108 -18.31 23.37 -1.25
CA SER A 108 -17.65 22.66 -0.14
C SER A 108 -16.52 23.45 0.51
N GLY A 109 -16.22 24.65 0.00
CA GLY A 109 -15.07 25.45 0.44
C GLY A 109 -13.73 24.81 0.09
N PHE A 110 -13.66 24.13 -1.05
CA PHE A 110 -12.50 23.40 -1.57
C PHE A 110 -11.98 22.32 -0.62
N LYS A 111 -12.89 21.58 0.01
CA LYS A 111 -12.58 20.49 0.96
C LYS A 111 -13.14 19.18 0.43
N PRO A 112 -12.46 18.49 -0.50
CA PRO A 112 -12.93 17.21 -1.01
C PRO A 112 -12.97 16.19 0.12
N GLU A 113 -14.03 15.39 0.10
CA GLU A 113 -14.31 14.40 1.13
C GLU A 113 -14.90 13.13 0.48
N ILE A 114 -14.48 11.97 0.98
CA ILE A 114 -15.07 10.66 0.64
C ILE A 114 -15.38 9.96 1.95
N SER A 115 -16.63 9.52 2.11
CA SER A 115 -17.06 8.76 3.27
C SER A 115 -17.96 7.60 2.87
N GLY A 116 -18.04 6.59 3.73
CA GLY A 116 -18.92 5.44 3.53
C GLY A 116 -18.40 4.17 4.18
N VAL A 117 -18.86 3.04 3.66
CA VAL A 117 -18.40 1.69 4.01
C VAL A 117 -17.13 1.39 3.22
N TRP A 118 -16.15 0.77 3.88
CA TRP A 118 -14.88 0.38 3.25
C TRP A 118 -14.61 -1.10 3.48
N GLU A 119 -14.32 -1.81 2.41
CA GLU A 119 -14.03 -3.25 2.45
C GLU A 119 -12.57 -3.51 2.82
N PRO A 120 -12.22 -4.74 3.22
CA PRO A 120 -10.83 -5.10 3.47
C PRO A 120 -9.96 -4.94 2.22
N GLY A 121 -8.72 -4.48 2.41
CA GLY A 121 -7.73 -4.38 1.35
C GLY A 121 -6.86 -3.13 1.45
N GLN A 122 -5.99 -2.97 0.45
CA GLN A 122 -5.08 -1.85 0.35
C GLN A 122 -5.69 -0.73 -0.49
N TYR A 123 -5.69 0.48 0.06
CA TYR A 123 -6.16 1.69 -0.59
C TYR A 123 -5.01 2.67 -0.76
N GLN A 124 -4.83 3.18 -1.97
CA GLN A 124 -3.85 4.20 -2.31
C GLN A 124 -4.56 5.56 -2.37
N ILE A 125 -4.10 6.50 -1.56
CA ILE A 125 -4.71 7.83 -1.40
C ILE A 125 -3.81 8.86 -2.07
N PHE A 126 -4.36 9.58 -3.04
CA PHE A 126 -3.70 10.68 -3.73
C PHE A 126 -4.44 11.98 -3.44
N ILE A 127 -3.69 12.99 -3.03
CA ILE A 127 -4.16 14.35 -2.86
C ILE A 127 -3.63 15.17 -4.03
N GLY A 128 -4.49 15.43 -5.00
CA GLY A 128 -4.13 16.16 -6.21
C GLY A 128 -4.49 17.63 -6.13
N ASP A 129 -4.31 18.31 -7.25
CA ASP A 129 -4.79 19.66 -7.53
C ASP A 129 -5.34 19.71 -8.96
N ARG A 130 -6.42 20.44 -9.21
CA ARG A 130 -7.03 20.51 -10.55
C ARG A 130 -6.08 21.04 -11.63
N THR A 131 -5.10 21.86 -11.25
CA THR A 131 -4.12 22.48 -12.17
C THR A 131 -2.72 21.88 -12.06
N GLY A 132 -2.51 20.96 -11.11
CA GLY A 132 -1.20 20.36 -10.82
C GLY A 132 -0.27 21.25 -10.00
N ALA A 133 -0.75 22.38 -9.51
CA ALA A 133 0.00 23.22 -8.59
C ALA A 133 0.14 22.54 -7.22
N ASN A 134 1.26 22.82 -6.56
CA ASN A 134 1.61 22.17 -5.31
C ASN A 134 1.22 23.05 -4.11
N TYR A 135 0.45 22.48 -3.18
CA TYR A 135 0.06 23.15 -1.92
C TYR A 135 0.25 22.21 -0.75
N GLN A 136 0.49 22.76 0.45
CA GLN A 136 0.50 21.94 1.65
C GLN A 136 -0.93 21.49 1.95
N PHE A 137 -1.10 20.23 2.33
CA PHE A 137 -2.38 19.70 2.74
C PHE A 137 -2.31 19.00 4.10
N THR A 138 -3.51 18.86 4.67
CA THR A 138 -3.82 18.03 5.81
C THR A 138 -4.94 17.07 5.41
N LEU A 139 -4.66 15.76 5.43
CA LEU A 139 -5.62 14.68 5.25
C LEU A 139 -6.06 14.21 6.64
N ASN A 140 -7.37 14.21 6.87
CA ASN A 140 -7.97 13.67 8.09
C ASN A 140 -8.67 12.36 7.75
N ILE A 141 -8.42 11.34 8.57
CA ILE A 141 -9.04 10.02 8.48
C ILE A 141 -9.83 9.80 9.78
N SER A 142 -11.14 9.65 9.68
CA SER A 142 -12.04 9.36 10.81
C SER A 142 -12.78 8.06 10.59
N THR A 143 -12.87 7.22 11.62
CA THR A 143 -13.74 6.02 11.64
C THR A 143 -14.88 6.16 12.66
N LYS A 144 -15.17 7.42 13.04
CA LYS A 144 -16.29 7.86 13.87
C LYS A 144 -17.09 8.90 13.14
#